data_AF-A0A7S2YAG3-F1
#
_entry.id   AF-A0A7S2YAG3-F1
#
_cell.length_a   1.000
_cell.length_b   1.000
_cell.length_c   1.000
_cell.angle_alpha   90.00
_cell.angle_beta   90.00
_cell.angle_gamma   90.00
#
_symmetry.space_group_name_H-M   'P 1'
#
loop_
_entity.id
_entity.type
_entity.pdbx_description
1 polymer ?
#
loop_
_entity_poly.entity_id
_entity_poly.type
_entity_poly.pdbx_seq_one_letter_code
_entity_poly.pdbx_strand_id
1 'polypeptide(L)'
;FEDWLSVHDGASNGFTAFDNVCFHFSIMGASSSSTTGTFPEALERFASLFVQENVERVTSDEETLRREVRRVNSELDVDNAATQAFYLTKAFVNSEHPYSRFGM
;
A
#
# COMPACT_ATOMS: atom_id res chain seq x y z
N PHE A 1 -2.80 -0.62 -13.00
CA PHE A 1 -4.07 -0.50 -12.27
C PHE A 1 -4.37 0.96 -11.96
N GLU A 2 -3.43 1.72 -11.37
CA GLU A 2 -3.60 3.17 -11.15
C GLU A 2 -3.98 3.96 -12.42
N ASP A 3 -3.29 3.74 -13.54
CA ASP A 3 -3.63 4.38 -14.82
C ASP A 3 -5.05 4.05 -15.30
N TRP A 4 -5.56 2.87 -14.97
CA TRP A 4 -6.92 2.48 -15.32
C TRP A 4 -7.93 3.13 -14.36
N LEU A 5 -7.61 3.22 -13.06
CA LEU A 5 -8.44 3.89 -12.06
C LEU A 5 -8.61 5.38 -12.36
N SER A 6 -7.55 6.06 -12.82
CA SER A 6 -7.60 7.50 -13.10
C SER A 6 -8.60 7.86 -14.21
N VAL A 7 -8.86 6.94 -15.14
CA VAL A 7 -9.85 7.10 -16.22
C VAL A 7 -11.29 6.84 -15.74
N HIS A 8 -11.45 6.16 -14.60
CA HIS A 8 -12.74 5.73 -14.06
C HIS A 8 -13.12 6.47 -12.76
N ASP A 9 -12.56 7.67 -12.55
CA ASP A 9 -12.75 8.48 -11.34
C ASP A 9 -12.56 7.68 -10.05
N GLY A 10 -11.58 6.76 -10.07
CA GLY A 10 -11.26 5.86 -8.99
C GLY A 10 -10.04 6.32 -8.19
N ALA A 11 -9.94 5.81 -6.96
CA ALA A 11 -8.77 6.00 -6.11
C ALA A 11 -8.38 4.67 -5.48
N SER A 12 -7.09 4.48 -5.22
CA SER A 12 -6.57 3.35 -4.44
C SER A 12 -5.58 3.82 -3.42
N ASN A 13 -5.50 3.10 -2.31
CA ASN A 13 -4.44 3.29 -1.32
C ASN A 13 -4.15 1.96 -0.59
N GLY A 14 -3.07 1.94 0.17
CA GLY A 14 -2.76 0.87 1.08
C GLY A 14 -2.04 1.38 2.32
N PHE A 15 -2.06 0.57 3.37
CA PHE A 15 -1.29 0.85 4.58
C PHE A 15 -0.76 -0.45 5.19
N THR A 16 0.38 -0.32 5.86
CA THR A 16 1.00 -1.41 6.64
C THR A 16 0.86 -1.07 8.12
N ALA A 17 0.29 -1.99 8.88
CA ALA A 17 0.25 -1.97 10.33
C ALA A 17 1.04 -3.18 10.86
N PHE A 18 1.18 -3.28 12.19
CA PHE A 18 1.98 -4.33 12.85
C PHE A 18 1.69 -5.76 12.36
N ASP A 19 0.40 -6.09 12.22
CA ASP A 19 -0.04 -7.47 11.92
C ASP A 19 -0.66 -7.61 10.51
N ASN A 20 -0.91 -6.49 9.82
CA ASN A 20 -1.72 -6.48 8.60
C ASN A 20 -1.16 -5.54 7.56
N VAL A 21 -1.28 -5.95 6.30
CA VAL A 21 -1.13 -5.07 5.13
C VAL A 21 -2.51 -4.98 4.48
N CYS A 22 -3.03 -3.76 4.37
CA CYS A 22 -4.37 -3.52 3.85
C CYS A 22 -4.28 -2.74 2.56
N PHE A 23 -5.00 -3.19 1.54
CA PHE A 23 -5.13 -2.52 0.26
C PHE A 23 -6.61 -2.28 -0.02
N HIS A 24 -6.95 -1.11 -0.53
CA HIS A 24 -8.33 -0.77 -0.86
C HIS A 24 -8.39 0.13 -2.08
N PHE A 25 -9.54 0.10 -2.77
CA PHE A 25 -9.84 1.00 -3.87
C PHE A 25 -11.31 1.42 -3.83
N SER A 26 -11.60 2.56 -4.46
CA SER A 26 -12.94 3.07 -4.69
C SER A 26 -13.08 3.44 -6.16
N ILE A 27 -14.29 3.28 -6.69
CA ILE A 27 -14.67 3.73 -8.03
C ILE A 27 -16.05 4.39 -7.94
N MET A 28 -16.27 5.46 -8.71
CA MET A 28 -17.60 6.02 -8.87
C MET A 28 -18.47 5.09 -9.72
N GLY A 29 -19.76 4.93 -9.37
CA GLY A 29 -20.71 4.11 -10.13
C GLY A 29 -20.93 2.67 -9.61
N ALA A 30 -20.21 2.22 -8.58
CA ALA A 30 -20.43 0.92 -7.93
C ALA A 30 -21.76 0.83 -7.15
N SER A 31 -22.45 1.95 -6.92
CA SER A 31 -23.71 2.02 -6.16
C SER A 31 -24.97 1.80 -7.02
N SER A 32 -24.85 1.67 -8.34
CA SER A 32 -25.99 1.30 -9.18
C SER A 32 -26.08 -0.23 -9.27
N SER A 33 -27.24 -0.78 -8.92
CA SER A 33 -27.63 -2.20 -8.88
C SER A 33 -27.59 -2.90 -10.25
N SER A 34 -26.49 -2.73 -10.98
CA SER A 34 -26.30 -3.24 -12.32
C SER A 34 -25.07 -4.13 -12.32
N THR A 35 -25.28 -5.42 -12.50
CA THR A 35 -24.24 -6.46 -12.65
C THR A 35 -23.33 -6.23 -13.88
N THR A 36 -23.59 -5.17 -14.65
CA THR A 36 -22.80 -4.65 -15.79
C THR A 36 -22.01 -3.38 -15.44
N GLY A 37 -21.80 -3.08 -14.15
CA GLY A 37 -20.97 -1.95 -13.71
C GLY A 37 -19.46 -2.21 -13.88
N THR A 38 -18.65 -1.16 -13.73
CA THR A 38 -17.18 -1.20 -13.87
C THR A 38 -16.48 -1.94 -12.70
N PHE A 39 -17.22 -2.29 -11.64
CA PHE A 39 -16.68 -2.88 -10.41
C PHE A 39 -16.08 -4.29 -10.59
N PRO A 40 -16.72 -5.25 -11.30
CA PRO A 40 -16.12 -6.56 -11.53
C PRO A 40 -14.77 -6.47 -12.25
N GLU A 41 -14.64 -5.62 -13.27
CA GLU A 41 -13.36 -5.39 -13.95
C GLU A 41 -12.34 -4.74 -13.01
N ALA A 42 -12.75 -3.72 -12.23
CA ALA A 42 -11.88 -3.10 -11.24
C ALA A 42 -11.35 -4.12 -10.22
N LEU A 43 -12.23 -4.99 -9.72
CA LEU A 43 -11.89 -6.03 -8.76
C LEU A 43 -10.96 -7.09 -9.37
N GLU A 44 -11.21 -7.53 -10.61
CA GLU A 44 -10.34 -8.46 -11.32
C GLU A 44 -8.93 -7.88 -11.49
N ARG A 45 -8.83 -6.63 -11.94
CA ARG A 45 -7.55 -5.92 -12.08
C ARG A 45 -6.86 -5.75 -10.73
N PHE A 46 -7.59 -5.37 -9.69
CA PHE A 46 -7.05 -5.22 -8.35
C PHE A 46 -6.54 -6.57 -7.79
N ALA A 47 -7.34 -7.63 -7.91
CA ALA A 47 -6.96 -8.97 -7.48
C ALA A 47 -5.71 -9.49 -8.22
N SER A 48 -5.56 -9.16 -9.51
CA SER A 48 -4.40 -9.54 -10.31
C SER A 48 -3.07 -9.01 -9.76
N LEU A 49 -3.09 -7.92 -8.99
CA LEU A 49 -1.89 -7.35 -8.34
C LEU A 49 -1.29 -8.29 -7.30
N PHE A 50 -2.10 -9.17 -6.71
CA PHE A 50 -1.71 -10.08 -5.63
C PHE A 50 -1.41 -11.49 -6.15
N VAL A 51 -1.49 -11.72 -7.46
CA VAL A 51 -1.06 -12.98 -8.06
C VAL A 51 0.47 -13.05 -7.98
N GLN A 52 0.98 -14.15 -7.44
CA GLN A 52 2.41 -14.34 -7.15
C GLN A 52 3.33 -13.97 -8.32
N GLU A 53 3.00 -14.44 -9.53
CA GLU A 53 3.77 -14.14 -10.75
C GLU A 53 3.89 -12.62 -11.00
N ASN A 54 2.82 -11.86 -10.78
CA ASN A 54 2.83 -10.41 -10.95
C ASN A 54 3.65 -9.73 -9.86
N VAL A 55 3.56 -10.20 -8.62
CA VAL A 55 4.37 -9.70 -7.51
C VAL A 55 5.85 -9.92 -7.82
N GLU A 56 6.25 -11.15 -8.14
CA GLU A 56 7.63 -11.51 -8.43
C GLU A 56 8.20 -10.73 -9.61
N ARG A 57 7.40 -10.54 -10.67
CA ARG A 57 7.78 -9.76 -11.83
C ARG A 57 8.07 -8.30 -11.47
N VAL A 58 7.21 -7.67 -10.66
CA VAL A 58 7.40 -6.27 -10.23
C VAL A 58 8.57 -6.16 -9.25
N THR A 59 8.73 -7.10 -8.33
CA THR A 59 9.84 -7.10 -7.36
C THR A 59 11.19 -7.50 -7.97
N SER A 60 11.21 -7.99 -9.20
CA SER A 60 12.45 -8.29 -9.93
C SER A 60 12.91 -7.13 -10.83
N ASP A 61 12.06 -6.13 -11.06
CA ASP A 61 12.41 -4.95 -11.84
C ASP A 61 13.16 -3.93 -10.98
N GLU A 62 14.48 -3.84 -11.17
CA GLU A 62 15.34 -2.93 -10.41
C GLU A 62 14.95 -1.45 -10.56
N GLU A 63 14.45 -1.03 -11.72
CA GLU A 63 14.09 0.38 -11.93
C GLU A 63 12.89 0.76 -11.08
N THR A 64 11.85 -0.09 -11.12
CA THR A 64 10.67 0.06 -10.27
C THR A 64 11.04 0.01 -8.80
N LEU A 65 11.86 -0.95 -8.36
CA LEU A 65 12.31 -1.03 -6.96
C LEU A 65 13.03 0.25 -6.51
N ARG A 66 13.99 0.76 -7.31
CA ARG A 66 14.73 1.98 -6.96
C ARG A 66 13.80 3.19 -6.83
N ARG A 67 12.78 3.29 -7.70
CA ARG A 67 11.79 4.37 -7.64
C ARG A 67 10.92 4.26 -6.38
N GLU A 68 10.39 3.08 -6.07
CA GLU A 68 9.49 2.91 -4.93
C GLU A 68 10.23 3.03 -3.58
N VAL A 69 11.49 2.59 -3.47
CA VAL A 69 12.32 2.82 -2.26
C VAL A 69 12.47 4.32 -1.97
N ARG A 70 12.65 5.15 -3.00
CA ARG A 70 12.72 6.61 -2.83
C ARG A 70 11.38 7.20 -2.38
N ARG A 71 10.26 6.68 -2.88
CA ARG A 71 8.91 7.09 -2.45
C ARG A 71 8.66 6.75 -0.99
N VAL A 72 8.97 5.53 -0.56
CA VAL A 72 8.89 5.13 0.86
C VAL A 72 9.74 6.05 1.73
N ASN A 73 10.98 6.35 1.31
CA ASN A 73 11.84 7.25 2.05
C ASN A 73 11.29 8.69 2.14
N SER A 74 10.54 9.15 1.13
CA SER A 74 9.91 10.48 1.16
C SER A 74 8.63 10.54 1.99
N GLU A 75 8.00 9.40 2.27
CA GLU A 75 6.80 9.31 3.13
C GLU A 75 7.14 9.39 4.62
N LEU A 76 8.38 9.02 4.99
CA LEU A 76 8.87 9.09 6.36
C LEU A 76 9.04 10.55 6.82
N ASP A 77 8.01 11.08 7.49
CA ASP A 77 8.07 12.38 8.15
C ASP A 77 8.80 12.27 9.50
N VAL A 78 10.13 12.36 9.43
CA VAL A 78 11.03 12.25 10.60
C VAL A 78 10.97 13.46 11.53
N ASP A 79 10.43 14.59 11.05
CA ASP A 79 10.32 15.83 11.84
C ASP A 79 8.99 15.90 12.60
N ASN A 80 8.06 14.98 12.33
CA ASN A 80 6.81 14.85 13.04
C ASN A 80 7.01 14.36 14.47
N ALA A 81 6.60 15.17 15.45
CA ALA A 81 6.73 14.85 16.87
C ALA A 81 6.03 13.53 17.28
N ALA A 82 4.91 13.18 16.64
CA ALA A 82 4.23 11.91 16.90
C ALA A 82 5.04 10.72 16.38
N THR A 83 5.61 10.83 15.18
CA THR A 83 6.51 9.82 14.59
C THR A 83 7.76 9.64 15.46
N GLN A 84 8.37 10.74 15.90
CA GLN A 84 9.53 10.73 16.78
C GLN A 84 9.22 10.06 18.12
N ALA A 85 8.10 10.44 18.76
CA ALA A 85 7.67 9.85 20.02
C ALA A 85 7.42 8.34 19.87
N PHE A 86 6.77 7.92 18.78
CA PHE A 86 6.50 6.52 18.49
C PHE A 86 7.78 5.68 18.33
N TYR A 87 8.76 6.15 17.57
CA TYR A 87 10.02 5.40 17.44
C TYR A 87 10.87 5.44 18.72
N LEU A 88 10.77 6.51 19.51
CA LEU A 88 11.40 6.58 20.82
C LEU A 88 10.82 5.53 21.78
N THR A 89 9.49 5.31 21.80
CA THR A 89 8.93 4.24 22.65
C THR A 89 9.41 2.86 22.22
N LYS A 90 9.50 2.59 20.90
CA LYS A 90 10.06 1.33 20.37
C LYS A 90 11.51 1.10 20.80
N ALA A 91 12.31 2.18 20.91
CA ALA A 91 13.70 2.12 21.34
C ALA A 91 13.90 1.77 22.83
N PHE A 92 12.88 1.98 23.68
CA PHE A 92 12.93 1.61 25.10
C PHE A 92 12.43 0.19 25.39
N VAL A 93 12.01 -0.56 24.36
CA VAL A 93 11.61 -1.96 24.48
C VAL A 93 12.83 -2.87 24.28
N ASN A 94 12.75 -4.12 24.74
CA ASN A 94 13.75 -5.15 24.46
C ASN A 94 14.07 -5.20 22.96
N SER A 95 15.36 -5.07 22.61
CA SER A 95 15.84 -5.06 21.23
C SER A 95 15.48 -6.33 20.45
N GLU A 96 15.35 -7.47 21.13
CA GLU A 96 14.99 -8.75 20.52
C GLU A 96 13.48 -8.88 20.23
N HIS A 97 12.64 -8.04 20.85
CA HIS A 97 11.21 -8.11 20.65
C HIS A 97 10.82 -7.49 19.29
N PRO A 98 9.93 -8.10 18.48
CA PRO A 98 9.59 -7.58 17.14
C PRO A 98 9.10 -6.12 17.10
N TYR A 99 8.46 -5.66 18.18
CA TYR A 99 8.05 -4.26 18.36
C TYR A 99 9.21 -3.25 18.32
N SER A 100 10.47 -3.65 18.60
CA SER A 100 11.63 -2.74 18.52
C SER A 100 12.02 -2.38 17.08
N ARG A 101 11.53 -3.12 16.08
CA ARG A 101 11.94 -2.99 14.68
C ARG A 101 11.49 -1.65 14.08
N PHE A 102 12.34 -1.10 13.20
CA PHE A 102 11.97 0.03 12.36
C PHE A 102 10.98 -0.43 11.28
N GLY A 103 9.78 0.13 11.35
CA GLY A 103 8.58 -0.25 10.60
C GLY A 103 7.37 0.40 11.28
N MET A 104 6.18 0.29 10.68
CA MET A 104 4.92 0.56 11.40
C MET A 104 4.78 -0.48 12.51
#